data_AF-A0A1S3J031-F1
#
_entry.id   AF-A0A1S3J031-F1
#
_cell.length_a   1.000
_cell.length_b   1.000
_cell.length_c   1.000
_cell.angle_alpha   90.00
_cell.angle_beta   90.00
_cell.angle_gamma   90.00
#
_symmetry.space_group_name_H-M   'P 1'
#
loop_
_entity.id
_entity.type
_entity.pdbx_description
1 polymer ?
#
loop_
_entity_poly.entity_id
_entity_poly.type
_entity_poly.pdbx_seq_one_letter_code
_entity_poly.pdbx_strand_id
1 'polypeptide(L)'
;MMGKVLNVVLLYVACIALSGVLICDEAVGETCSISQYEVTYNYRDELAQSTCTAMSGRRGWVYAVRRTCDGDGPTCAQICRRRALSAQDSQVSSRGLECFNALHVYGGRPQLSEDTRKDIAKLGLKIFRYNSCDGKGCGPNFCCCRSK
;
A
#
# COMPACT_ATOMS: atom_id res chain seq x y z
N MET A 1 16.66 26.21 -50.03
CA MET A 1 15.63 27.01 -49.35
C MET A 1 14.30 26.26 -49.42
N MET A 2 13.72 26.02 -48.24
CA MET A 2 12.30 25.78 -47.93
C MET A 2 11.57 24.57 -48.54
N GLY A 3 11.05 23.69 -47.67
CA GLY A 3 10.00 22.74 -48.07
C GLY A 3 9.58 21.66 -47.05
N LYS A 4 8.92 22.08 -45.95
CA LYS A 4 7.89 21.33 -45.17
C LYS A 4 8.33 20.08 -44.37
N VAL A 5 8.65 20.29 -43.09
CA VAL A 5 8.43 19.29 -42.03
C VAL A 5 7.03 19.53 -41.47
N LEU A 6 6.08 18.69 -41.86
CA LEU A 6 4.69 18.78 -41.43
C LEU A 6 4.56 18.20 -40.02
N ASN A 7 3.92 18.98 -39.14
CA ASN A 7 3.66 18.70 -37.73
C ASN A 7 3.05 17.31 -37.46
N VAL A 8 3.77 16.47 -36.69
CA VAL A 8 3.24 15.25 -36.05
C VAL A 8 3.53 15.31 -34.54
N VAL A 9 3.22 16.44 -33.89
CA VAL A 9 3.46 16.62 -32.43
C VAL A 9 2.17 16.84 -31.65
N LEU A 10 1.01 16.89 -32.31
CA LEU A 10 -0.24 17.32 -31.67
C LEU A 10 -1.28 16.23 -31.39
N LEU A 11 -0.90 14.95 -31.38
CA LEU A 11 -1.81 13.84 -31.05
C LEU A 11 -1.42 13.00 -29.83
N TYR A 12 -0.29 13.29 -29.17
CA TYR A 12 0.14 12.53 -27.98
C TYR A 12 -0.52 12.95 -26.66
N VAL A 13 -1.38 13.97 -26.68
CA VAL A 13 -2.02 14.53 -25.47
C VAL A 13 -3.51 14.25 -25.46
N ALA A 14 -3.92 12.98 -25.47
CA ALA A 14 -5.27 12.55 -25.06
C ALA A 14 -5.39 11.01 -25.02
N CYS A 15 -4.64 10.32 -24.16
CA CYS A 15 -5.02 8.97 -23.68
C CYS A 15 -4.16 8.46 -22.51
N ILE A 16 -3.62 9.36 -21.66
CA ILE A 16 -2.91 8.94 -20.44
C ILE A 16 -3.94 8.77 -19.31
N ALA A 17 -4.88 7.86 -19.51
CA ALA A 17 -5.71 7.31 -18.45
C ALA A 17 -6.31 5.99 -18.96
N LEU A 18 -5.84 4.88 -18.41
CA LEU A 18 -6.48 3.54 -18.32
C LEU A 18 -5.95 2.34 -19.11
N SER A 19 -4.90 2.39 -19.94
CA SER A 19 -4.32 1.14 -20.48
C SER A 19 -2.83 1.28 -20.76
N GLY A 20 -2.06 0.25 -20.42
CA GLY A 20 -0.60 0.25 -20.46
C GLY A 20 0.02 0.71 -21.79
N VAL A 21 1.28 1.13 -21.74
CA VAL A 21 2.05 1.47 -22.94
C VAL A 21 2.26 0.18 -23.74
N LEU A 22 1.60 0.07 -24.89
CA LEU A 22 1.92 -0.95 -25.88
C LEU A 22 3.22 -0.51 -26.58
N ILE A 23 4.33 -1.20 -26.30
CA ILE A 23 5.58 -1.05 -27.04
C ILE A 23 5.62 -2.21 -28.03
N CYS A 24 5.52 -1.89 -29.31
CA CYS A 24 5.63 -2.86 -30.40
C CYS A 24 6.97 -2.59 -31.10
N ASP A 25 7.87 -3.59 -31.12
CA ASP A 25 9.04 -3.55 -31.99
C ASP A 25 8.61 -4.09 -33.36
N GLU A 26 8.70 -3.28 -34.41
CA GLU A 26 8.27 -3.66 -35.77
C GLU A 26 9.29 -4.56 -36.51
N ALA A 27 10.36 -4.98 -35.83
CA ALA A 27 11.29 -5.94 -36.38
C ALA A 27 10.96 -7.34 -35.86
N VAL A 28 10.56 -8.23 -36.78
CA VAL A 28 10.33 -9.68 -36.64
C VAL A 28 9.20 -10.14 -35.70
N GLY A 29 8.01 -10.35 -36.28
CA GLY A 29 7.04 -11.36 -35.83
C GLY A 29 6.33 -11.04 -34.50
N GLU A 30 5.08 -10.57 -34.62
CA GLU A 30 4.07 -10.37 -33.57
C GLU A 30 4.36 -11.03 -32.21
N THR A 31 5.00 -10.28 -31.31
CA THR A 31 4.83 -10.46 -29.87
C THR A 31 4.67 -9.09 -29.22
N CYS A 32 3.44 -8.57 -29.21
CA CYS A 32 3.08 -7.44 -28.36
C CYS A 32 3.15 -7.90 -26.90
N SER A 33 4.23 -7.54 -26.20
CA SER A 33 4.36 -7.84 -24.78
C SER A 33 3.70 -6.73 -23.98
N ILE A 34 2.62 -7.06 -23.26
CA ILE A 34 2.10 -6.16 -22.24
C ILE A 34 3.16 -6.09 -21.14
N SER A 35 3.86 -4.97 -21.03
CA SER A 35 4.57 -4.65 -19.80
C SER A 35 3.49 -4.48 -18.74
N GLN A 36 3.21 -5.55 -17.98
CA GLN A 36 2.55 -5.38 -16.70
C GLN A 36 3.48 -4.48 -15.92
N TYR A 37 3.07 -3.22 -15.75
CA TYR A 37 3.56 -2.41 -14.66
C TYR A 37 3.12 -3.17 -13.41
N GLU A 38 3.95 -4.10 -12.94
CA GLU A 38 3.87 -4.60 -11.59
C GLU A 38 4.15 -3.39 -10.70
N VAL A 39 3.11 -2.58 -10.44
CA VAL A 39 2.99 -2.00 -9.11
C VAL A 39 3.10 -3.23 -8.23
N THR A 40 4.23 -3.40 -7.55
CA THR A 40 4.44 -4.50 -6.64
C THR A 40 3.36 -4.39 -5.58
N TYR A 41 2.23 -5.06 -5.81
CA TYR A 41 1.02 -4.91 -5.04
C TYR A 41 1.31 -5.54 -3.68
N ASN A 42 1.67 -4.71 -2.70
CA ASN A 42 1.95 -5.20 -1.38
C ASN A 42 0.64 -5.37 -0.62
N TYR A 43 0.00 -6.51 -0.86
CA TYR A 43 -1.28 -6.88 -0.22
C TYR A 43 -1.25 -6.73 1.31
N ARG A 44 -0.06 -6.78 1.96
CA ARG A 44 0.05 -6.61 3.41
C ARG A 44 -0.25 -5.19 3.86
N ASP A 45 0.15 -4.18 3.08
CA ASP A 45 -0.16 -2.78 3.39
C ASP A 45 -1.66 -2.55 3.32
N GLU A 46 -2.33 -3.13 2.33
CA GLU A 46 -3.77 -3.00 2.15
C GLU A 46 -4.57 -3.69 3.26
N LEU A 47 -4.13 -4.90 3.64
CA LEU A 47 -4.69 -5.60 4.80
C LEU A 47 -4.49 -4.81 6.08
N ALA A 48 -3.30 -4.25 6.29
CA ALA A 48 -3.01 -3.43 7.45
C ALA A 48 -3.88 -2.16 7.47
N GLN A 49 -3.96 -1.45 6.34
CA GLN A 49 -4.73 -0.21 6.21
C GLN A 49 -6.22 -0.47 6.44
N SER A 50 -6.77 -1.50 5.81
CA SER A 50 -8.18 -1.89 5.97
C SER A 50 -8.48 -2.25 7.43
N THR A 51 -7.61 -3.07 8.05
CA THR A 51 -7.78 -3.51 9.44
C THR A 51 -7.67 -2.35 10.42
N CYS A 52 -6.66 -1.49 10.28
CA CYS A 52 -6.50 -0.31 11.13
C CYS A 52 -7.71 0.62 11.01
N THR A 53 -8.18 0.90 9.79
CA THR A 53 -9.35 1.76 9.55
C THR A 53 -10.59 1.21 10.23
N ALA A 54 -10.87 -0.09 10.05
CA ALA A 54 -11.99 -0.77 10.69
C ALA A 54 -11.92 -0.74 12.23
N MET A 55 -10.72 -0.78 12.81
CA MET A 55 -10.52 -0.78 14.26
C MET A 55 -10.54 0.60 14.93
N SER A 56 -10.41 1.71 14.18
CA SER A 56 -10.22 3.04 14.77
C SER A 56 -11.35 3.45 15.71
N GLY A 57 -12.60 3.06 15.39
CA GLY A 57 -13.80 3.40 16.15
C GLY A 57 -14.10 4.91 16.27
N ARG A 58 -13.26 5.76 15.68
CA ARG A 58 -13.36 7.22 15.69
C ARG A 58 -13.28 7.76 14.27
N ARG A 59 -14.04 8.82 13.99
CA ARG A 59 -13.91 9.60 12.76
C ARG A 59 -12.53 10.26 12.70
N GLY A 60 -11.88 10.19 11.55
CA GLY A 60 -10.61 10.85 11.28
C GLY A 60 -9.75 10.03 10.32
N TRP A 61 -8.58 10.58 9.98
CA TRP A 61 -7.61 9.88 9.14
C TRP A 61 -6.93 8.76 9.90
N VAL A 62 -6.82 7.60 9.25
CA VAL A 62 -6.18 6.40 9.78
C VAL A 62 -5.12 5.96 8.79
N TYR A 63 -3.95 5.58 9.32
CA TYR A 63 -2.81 5.14 8.54
C TYR A 63 -2.25 3.85 9.13
N ALA A 64 -2.02 2.86 8.28
CA ALA A 64 -1.14 1.75 8.59
C ALA A 64 0.30 2.12 8.22
N VAL A 65 1.19 2.07 9.21
CA VAL A 65 2.59 2.45 9.04
C VAL A 65 3.46 1.23 9.25
N ARG A 66 4.28 0.88 8.26
CA ARG A 66 5.22 -0.24 8.37
C ARG A 66 6.18 -0.03 9.55
N ARG A 67 6.47 -1.12 10.26
CA ARG A 67 7.45 -1.18 11.35
C ARG A 67 8.45 -2.29 11.05
N THR A 68 9.73 -1.96 11.12
CA THR A 68 10.81 -2.95 10.98
C THR A 68 10.82 -3.89 12.18
N CYS A 69 11.03 -5.18 11.94
CA CYS A 69 11.34 -6.16 12.98
C CYS A 69 12.78 -5.95 13.41
N ASP A 70 12.95 -5.25 14.52
CA ASP A 70 14.23 -4.94 15.14
C ASP A 70 14.06 -5.02 16.66
N GLY A 71 14.99 -5.69 17.34
CA GLY A 71 15.02 -5.88 18.80
C GLY A 71 14.98 -4.55 19.55
N ASP A 72 15.74 -3.58 19.03
CA ASP A 72 15.88 -2.23 19.58
C ASP A 72 15.08 -1.19 18.78
N GLY A 73 14.27 -1.66 17.83
CA GLY A 73 13.46 -0.82 16.97
C GLY A 73 12.37 -0.05 17.74
N PRO A 74 11.97 1.13 17.24
CA PRO A 74 10.98 1.97 17.90
C PRO A 74 9.62 1.26 18.03
N THR A 75 8.88 1.55 19.11
CA THR A 75 7.50 1.07 19.28
C THR A 75 6.54 1.80 18.35
N CYS A 76 5.34 1.28 18.16
CA CYS A 76 4.31 1.96 17.39
C CYS A 76 3.87 3.29 18.02
N ALA A 77 3.87 3.38 19.36
CA ALA A 77 3.65 4.64 20.06
C ALA A 77 4.70 5.70 19.68
N GLN A 78 5.97 5.31 19.56
CA GLN A 78 7.05 6.19 19.15
C GLN A 78 6.95 6.56 17.66
N ILE A 79 6.67 5.58 16.78
CA ILE A 79 6.54 5.80 15.33
C ILE A 79 5.41 6.78 15.03
N CYS A 80 4.19 6.55 15.54
CA CYS A 80 3.05 7.42 15.25
C CYS A 80 3.23 8.85 15.80
N ARG A 81 4.07 9.06 16.82
CA ARG A 81 4.35 10.40 17.37
C ARG A 81 5.40 11.19 16.59
N ARG A 82 6.05 10.60 15.59
CA ARG A 82 7.09 11.29 14.79
C ARG A 82 6.44 12.41 13.97
N ARG A 83 6.93 13.64 14.15
CA ARG A 83 6.48 14.81 13.36
C ARG A 83 6.66 14.61 11.86
N ALA A 84 7.74 13.94 11.45
CA ALA A 84 8.02 13.61 10.06
C ALA A 84 6.96 12.71 9.41
N LEU A 85 6.20 11.93 10.20
CA LEU A 85 5.09 11.13 9.68
C LEU A 85 3.85 12.01 9.45
N SER A 86 3.50 12.85 10.42
CA SER A 86 2.37 13.79 10.27
C SER A 86 2.59 14.82 9.18
N ALA A 87 3.84 15.21 8.90
CA ALA A 87 4.19 16.16 7.84
C ALA A 87 3.99 15.59 6.41
N GLN A 88 3.72 14.28 6.26
CA GLN A 88 3.51 13.67 4.94
C GLN A 88 2.13 13.97 4.37
N ASP A 89 1.18 14.40 5.19
CA ASP A 89 -0.18 14.71 4.77
C ASP A 89 -0.68 15.98 5.47
N SER A 90 -1.01 17.00 4.69
CA SER A 90 -1.47 18.31 5.17
C SER A 90 -2.85 18.26 5.85
N GLN A 91 -3.60 17.17 5.70
CA GLN A 91 -4.90 16.96 6.33
C GLN A 91 -4.79 16.37 7.74
N VAL A 92 -3.60 15.92 8.15
CA VAL A 92 -3.36 15.47 9.52
C VAL A 92 -3.44 16.66 10.47
N SER A 93 -4.22 16.49 11.55
CA SER A 93 -4.33 17.43 12.68
C SER A 93 -2.97 18.02 13.08
N SER A 94 -2.92 19.30 13.39
CA SER A 94 -1.72 19.97 13.92
C SER A 94 -1.19 19.33 15.22
N ARG A 95 -2.03 18.54 15.91
CA ARG A 95 -1.68 17.74 17.09
C ARG A 95 -0.90 16.46 16.74
N GLY A 96 -0.78 16.15 15.45
CA GLY A 96 -0.11 15.01 14.87
C GLY A 96 -0.94 13.72 14.90
N LEU A 97 -0.25 12.59 14.81
CA LEU A 97 -0.84 11.26 14.90
C LEU A 97 -0.65 10.66 16.30
N GLU A 98 -1.55 9.74 16.67
CA GLU A 98 -1.42 8.84 17.80
C GLU A 98 -1.56 7.38 17.35
N CYS A 99 -0.90 6.48 18.08
CA CYS A 99 -1.12 5.05 17.91
C CYS A 99 -2.34 4.61 18.71
N PHE A 100 -3.17 3.74 18.12
CA PHE A 100 -4.28 3.09 18.83
C PHE A 100 -4.27 1.56 18.73
N ASN A 101 -3.44 0.98 17.85
CA ASN A 101 -3.19 -0.45 17.81
C ASN A 101 -1.91 -0.77 17.05
N ALA A 102 -1.50 -2.04 17.08
CA ALA A 102 -0.42 -2.57 16.26
C ALA A 102 -0.81 -3.95 15.72
N LEU A 103 -0.28 -4.30 14.56
CA LEU A 103 -0.61 -5.53 13.84
C LEU A 103 0.66 -6.32 13.50
N HIS A 104 0.53 -7.65 13.48
CA HIS A 104 1.39 -8.51 12.68
C HIS A 104 0.60 -9.03 11.49
N VAL A 105 0.89 -8.54 10.29
CA VAL A 105 0.32 -9.07 9.04
C VAL A 105 1.25 -10.16 8.51
N TYR A 106 0.74 -11.39 8.47
CA TYR A 106 1.55 -12.56 8.10
C TYR A 106 1.72 -12.68 6.58
N GLY A 107 2.96 -12.90 6.18
CA GLY A 107 3.36 -13.26 4.83
C GLY A 107 3.13 -14.72 4.48
N GLY A 108 3.21 -15.04 3.18
CA GLY A 108 3.26 -16.44 2.71
C GLY A 108 2.04 -17.27 3.11
N ARG A 109 0.88 -16.60 3.25
CA ARG A 109 -0.39 -17.25 3.57
C ARG A 109 -1.08 -17.67 2.27
N PRO A 110 -1.78 -18.82 2.25
CA PRO A 110 -2.58 -19.20 1.10
C PRO A 110 -3.61 -18.11 0.78
N GLN A 111 -3.64 -17.67 -0.48
CA GLN A 111 -4.78 -16.93 -1.01
C GLN A 111 -5.84 -17.96 -1.40
N LEU A 112 -7.04 -17.81 -0.84
CA LEU A 112 -8.16 -18.69 -1.17
C LEU A 112 -8.64 -18.40 -2.59
N SER A 113 -9.23 -19.39 -3.24
CA SER A 113 -9.78 -19.25 -4.59
C SER A 113 -10.79 -18.11 -4.67
N GLU A 114 -10.78 -17.38 -5.78
CA GLU A 114 -11.82 -16.41 -6.10
C GLU A 114 -13.19 -17.10 -6.33
N ASP A 115 -13.20 -18.38 -6.70
CA ASP A 115 -14.43 -19.18 -6.74
C ASP A 115 -14.85 -19.51 -5.30
N THR A 116 -15.84 -18.78 -4.80
CA THR A 116 -16.40 -18.92 -3.43
C THR A 116 -16.98 -20.30 -3.11
N ARG A 117 -17.11 -21.19 -4.09
CA ARG A 117 -17.54 -22.59 -3.89
C ARG A 117 -16.37 -23.53 -3.58
N LYS A 118 -15.12 -23.08 -3.74
CA LYS A 118 -13.90 -23.82 -3.41
C LYS A 118 -13.38 -23.40 -2.04
N ASP A 119 -12.38 -24.13 -1.54
CA ASP A 119 -11.68 -23.83 -0.28
C ASP A 119 -12.57 -23.70 0.97
N ILE A 120 -13.69 -24.43 0.98
CA ILE A 120 -14.58 -24.53 2.14
C ILE A 120 -13.79 -25.03 3.35
N ALA A 121 -13.99 -24.37 4.50
CA ALA A 121 -13.32 -24.65 5.76
C ALA A 121 -11.77 -24.55 5.74
N LYS A 122 -11.20 -23.73 4.84
CA LYS A 122 -9.75 -23.43 4.83
C LYS A 122 -9.43 -22.06 5.42
N LEU A 123 -8.25 -21.95 6.02
CA LEU A 123 -7.69 -20.69 6.52
C LEU A 123 -6.96 -19.95 5.41
N GLY A 124 -7.32 -18.69 5.18
CA GLY A 124 -6.60 -17.80 4.28
C GLY A 124 -5.57 -16.91 4.98
N LEU A 125 -5.69 -15.62 4.71
CA LEU A 125 -4.89 -14.54 5.29
C LEU A 125 -5.00 -14.52 6.82
N LYS A 126 -3.91 -14.10 7.48
CA LYS A 126 -3.80 -14.10 8.94
C LYS A 126 -3.21 -12.78 9.42
N ILE A 127 -3.86 -12.17 10.40
CA ILE A 127 -3.39 -10.95 11.07
C ILE A 127 -3.51 -11.16 12.58
N PHE A 128 -2.46 -10.82 13.32
CA PHE A 128 -2.51 -10.75 14.78
C PHE A 128 -2.67 -9.30 15.23
N ARG A 129 -3.62 -9.06 16.12
CA ARG A 129 -3.93 -7.74 16.69
C ARG A 129 -3.36 -7.66 18.11
N TYR A 130 -2.48 -6.69 18.35
CA TYR A 130 -1.78 -6.57 19.63
C TYR A 130 -2.58 -5.89 20.73
N ASN A 131 -3.55 -5.03 20.39
CA ASN A 131 -4.25 -4.19 21.37
C ASN A 131 -3.31 -3.35 22.25
N SER A 132 -2.13 -3.05 21.72
CA SER A 132 -1.10 -2.27 22.37
C SER A 132 -0.24 -1.57 21.32
N CYS A 133 0.37 -0.46 21.70
CA CYS A 133 1.29 0.31 20.89
C CYS A 133 2.75 0.22 21.39
N ASP A 134 2.97 -0.49 22.50
CA ASP A 134 4.25 -0.53 23.23
C ASP A 134 5.03 -1.83 22.99
N GLY A 135 4.52 -2.69 22.10
CA GLY A 135 5.19 -3.92 21.69
C GLY A 135 6.59 -3.64 21.13
N LYS A 136 7.58 -4.38 21.64
CA LYS A 136 8.99 -4.35 21.22
C LYS A 136 9.37 -5.58 20.40
N GLY A 137 10.60 -5.58 19.87
CA GLY A 137 11.14 -6.67 19.08
C GLY A 137 10.37 -6.93 17.79
N CYS A 138 10.35 -8.19 17.35
CA CYS A 138 9.79 -8.60 16.06
C CYS A 138 8.30 -8.97 16.09
N GLY A 139 7.57 -8.49 17.11
CA GLY A 139 6.13 -8.67 17.21
C GLY A 139 5.37 -7.91 16.12
N PRO A 140 4.97 -6.65 16.33
CA PRO A 140 4.23 -5.90 15.31
C PRO A 140 5.11 -5.50 14.12
N ASN A 141 4.59 -5.68 12.90
CA ASN A 141 5.20 -5.19 11.65
C ASN A 141 4.40 -4.05 11.00
N PHE A 142 3.24 -3.70 11.56
CA PHE A 142 2.48 -2.49 11.21
C PHE A 142 1.95 -1.79 12.47
N CYS A 143 1.91 -0.46 12.40
CA CYS A 143 1.34 0.41 13.40
C CYS A 143 0.03 1.02 12.90
N CYS A 144 -1.02 0.99 13.70
CA CYS A 144 -2.25 1.70 13.42
C CYS A 144 -2.19 3.09 14.04
N CYS A 145 -1.92 4.08 13.19
CA CYS A 145 -1.88 5.50 13.56
C CYS A 145 -3.18 6.17 13.16
N ARG A 146 -3.64 7.14 13.94
CA ARG A 146 -4.76 8.02 13.56
C ARG A 146 -4.48 9.46 13.92
N SER A 147 -5.16 10.38 13.25
CA SER A 147 -5.11 11.80 13.61
C SER A 147 -5.70 12.05 15.01
N LYS A 148 -5.04 12.90 15.80
CA LYS A 148 -5.47 13.25 17.16
C LYS A 148 -6.59 14.28 17.20
#